data_AF-A0ABD2QAU2-F1
#
_entry.id   AF-A0ABD2QAU2-F1
#
_cell.length_a   1.000
_cell.length_b   1.000
_cell.length_c   1.000
_cell.angle_alpha   90.00
_cell.angle_beta   90.00
_cell.angle_gamma   90.00
#
_symmetry.space_group_name_H-M   'P 1'
#
loop_
_entity.id
_entity.type
_entity.pdbx_description
1 polymer ?
#
loop_
_entity_poly.entity_id
_entity_poly.type
_entity_poly.pdbx_seq_one_letter_code
_entity_poly.pdbx_strand_id
1 'polypeptide(L)'
;MTEFTNILLNEQEYEKVMDPKKPLYIYDWLSGIQPKLESLQPEDLTNLVEPFCHQILDQIKGRPGPSVRKLLSLSICCLLSKAPLTASYSMVDNLFDILRTDESQFSTNARLSTIFCLGNLFRILGRSLGNSVDTAIAIFSKILKNSDSQVRCEIMDAFSNIVIGFSNQQPNIVKEIWKAAKNTITDRSQHPKNSAIKCMHQLIVNSCVANANDLEQTANLCLRSFEASSAEVRQESAKLLASGSSDVIKGSHSANREIRLGITYTFVQFFIRLGSDWFQANFNLAVGNVLCLLQPTSKFGVSSSSHSETVFARHCVRYILLTTARKMLSEDAQIQLANCLLADVKSRLSVTTFMPEYQTLATARTLTESVPETDKVDAVIAKGFPASTGPQEDQHYVTAALETLRQLVVWLDSLAVMLVEAPGHLLDCLFRGLAHSTMAVRLASAACLKQLAVSMPLDRLTFIDRCINLLQIHRSDADAIHGFSMALAALVTGSNYSSYELPILKYKEVRF
;
A
#
# COMPACT_ATOMS: atom_id res chain seq x y z
N MET A 1 -34.08 40.39 -1.14
CA MET A 1 -33.85 40.65 0.31
C MET A 1 -34.38 39.55 1.24
N THR A 2 -34.94 38.46 0.73
CA THR A 2 -35.63 37.41 1.53
C THR A 2 -34.97 36.02 1.52
N GLU A 3 -33.83 35.83 0.84
CA GLU A 3 -33.17 34.50 0.76
C GLU A 3 -32.08 34.27 1.83
N PHE A 4 -31.49 35.33 2.39
CA PHE A 4 -30.41 35.22 3.39
C PHE A 4 -30.85 34.73 4.77
N THR A 5 -32.11 34.94 5.13
CA THR A 5 -32.71 34.49 6.40
C THR A 5 -32.73 32.97 6.55
N ASN A 6 -32.55 32.22 5.46
CA ASN A 6 -32.55 30.76 5.45
C ASN A 6 -31.16 30.11 5.53
N ILE A 7 -30.08 30.91 5.59
CA ILE A 7 -28.69 30.44 5.68
C ILE A 7 -28.04 30.84 7.00
N LEU A 8 -28.24 32.08 7.46
CA LEU A 8 -27.73 32.51 8.77
C LEU A 8 -28.48 31.85 9.92
N LEU A 9 -27.80 31.66 11.05
CA LEU A 9 -28.40 31.17 12.27
C LEU A 9 -29.41 32.20 12.79
N ASN A 10 -30.63 31.76 13.08
CA ASN A 10 -31.62 32.61 13.73
C ASN A 10 -31.31 32.74 15.23
N GLU A 11 -30.60 33.80 15.60
CA GLU A 11 -30.13 34.05 16.98
C GLU A 11 -31.29 34.21 17.97
N GLN A 12 -32.40 34.82 17.56
CA GLN A 12 -33.57 35.01 18.43
C GLN A 12 -34.27 33.70 18.79
N GLU A 13 -34.25 32.73 17.88
CA GLU A 13 -34.76 31.38 18.16
C GLU A 13 -33.75 30.58 18.97
N TYR A 14 -32.46 30.69 18.61
CA TYR A 14 -31.38 30.00 19.31
C TYR A 14 -31.28 30.37 20.80
N GLU A 15 -31.46 31.65 21.15
CA GLU A 15 -31.48 32.09 22.55
C GLU A 15 -32.62 31.49 23.37
N LYS A 16 -33.76 31.20 22.73
CA LYS A 16 -34.94 30.60 23.38
C LYS A 16 -34.81 29.08 23.55
N VAL A 17 -33.87 28.43 22.84
CA VAL A 17 -33.65 26.99 22.96
C VAL A 17 -33.01 26.68 24.32
N MET A 18 -33.53 25.66 25.00
CA MET A 18 -32.94 25.16 26.25
C MET A 18 -31.50 24.68 26.02
N ASP A 19 -30.57 25.00 26.93
CA ASP A 19 -29.15 24.64 26.84
C ASP A 19 -28.84 23.20 26.37
N PRO A 20 -29.50 22.13 26.87
CA PRO A 20 -29.22 20.76 26.41
C PRO A 20 -29.62 20.51 24.94
N LYS A 21 -30.53 21.31 24.37
CA LYS A 21 -30.99 21.19 22.98
C LYS A 21 -30.25 22.12 22.02
N LYS A 22 -29.45 23.08 22.52
CA LYS A 22 -28.68 24.02 21.68
C LYS A 22 -27.73 23.31 20.71
N PRO A 23 -26.98 22.25 21.09
CA PRO A 23 -26.11 21.55 20.14
C PRO A 23 -26.86 20.85 19.01
N LEU A 24 -28.07 20.33 19.28
CA LEU A 24 -28.94 19.71 18.28
C LEU A 24 -29.47 20.75 17.29
N TYR A 25 -29.88 21.92 17.79
CA TYR A 25 -30.34 23.02 16.95
C TYR A 25 -29.25 23.49 15.98
N ILE A 26 -28.01 23.63 16.47
CA ILE A 26 -26.86 23.97 15.62
C ILE A 26 -26.59 22.86 14.60
N TYR A 27 -26.68 21.59 15.00
CA TYR A 27 -26.48 20.46 14.09
C TYR A 27 -27.49 20.45 12.94
N ASP A 28 -28.78 20.66 13.25
CA ASP A 28 -29.86 20.70 12.27
C ASP A 28 -29.71 21.89 11.32
N TRP A 29 -29.35 23.07 11.85
CA TRP A 29 -29.01 24.24 11.06
C TRP A 29 -27.85 23.95 10.09
N LEU A 30 -26.71 23.50 10.61
CA LEU A 30 -25.52 23.25 9.78
C LEU A 30 -25.75 22.16 8.72
N SER A 31 -26.50 21.12 9.05
CA SER A 31 -26.84 20.06 8.12
C SER A 31 -27.77 20.56 7.01
N GLY A 32 -28.74 21.43 7.35
CA GLY A 32 -29.69 22.00 6.40
C GLY A 32 -29.10 23.06 5.46
N ILE A 33 -28.02 23.75 5.86
CA ILE A 33 -27.37 24.77 5.03
C ILE A 33 -26.37 24.19 4.03
N GLN A 34 -25.79 23.01 4.28
CA GLN A 34 -24.68 22.50 3.48
C GLN A 34 -25.02 22.39 1.98
N PRO A 35 -26.18 21.83 1.57
CA PRO A 35 -26.59 21.82 0.16
C PRO A 35 -26.83 23.23 -0.41
N LYS A 36 -27.33 24.16 0.42
CA LYS A 36 -27.63 25.54 0.01
C LYS A 36 -26.34 26.31 -0.28
N LEU A 37 -25.30 26.13 0.55
CA LEU A 37 -23.99 26.74 0.35
C LEU A 37 -23.33 26.27 -0.96
N GLU A 38 -23.54 25.00 -1.33
CA GLU A 38 -23.05 24.45 -2.60
C GLU A 38 -23.74 25.07 -3.83
N SER A 39 -25.01 25.46 -3.73
CA SER A 39 -25.76 26.12 -4.81
C SER A 39 -25.61 27.64 -4.90
N LEU A 40 -24.95 28.29 -3.92
CA LEU A 40 -24.80 29.75 -3.89
C LEU A 40 -24.06 30.32 -5.11
N GLN A 41 -24.61 31.42 -5.65
CA GLN A 41 -24.02 32.22 -6.72
C GLN A 41 -23.10 33.32 -6.15
N PRO A 42 -22.18 33.88 -6.96
CA PRO A 42 -21.21 34.88 -6.49
C PRO A 42 -21.85 36.17 -5.96
N GLU A 43 -23.01 36.55 -6.52
CA GLU A 43 -23.75 37.77 -6.19
C GLU A 43 -24.24 37.78 -4.73
N ASP A 44 -24.59 36.61 -4.21
CA ASP A 44 -25.11 36.42 -2.86
C ASP A 44 -24.02 36.44 -1.78
N LEU A 45 -22.74 36.36 -2.16
CA LEU A 45 -21.64 36.23 -1.21
C LEU A 45 -21.32 37.55 -0.50
N THR A 46 -21.50 38.68 -1.17
CA THR A 46 -20.99 39.99 -0.69
C THR A 46 -21.50 40.37 0.70
N ASN A 47 -22.77 40.08 0.99
CA ASN A 47 -23.39 40.42 2.29
C ASN A 47 -23.52 39.22 3.24
N LEU A 48 -23.24 38.01 2.77
CA LEU A 48 -23.40 36.77 3.55
C LEU A 48 -22.11 36.38 4.28
N VAL A 49 -20.94 36.62 3.67
CA VAL A 49 -19.67 36.06 4.14
C VAL A 49 -19.30 36.56 5.52
N GLU A 50 -19.33 37.87 5.77
CA GLU A 50 -18.93 38.44 7.06
C GLU A 50 -19.85 38.01 8.21
N PRO A 51 -21.20 38.15 8.13
CA PRO A 51 -22.10 37.66 9.17
C PRO A 51 -21.97 36.16 9.43
N PHE A 52 -21.82 35.35 8.38
CA PHE A 52 -21.69 33.90 8.52
C PHE A 52 -20.38 33.53 9.22
N CYS A 53 -19.26 34.15 8.83
CA CYS A 53 -17.96 33.95 9.48
C CYS A 53 -18.04 34.29 10.98
N HIS A 54 -18.69 35.40 11.34
CA HIS A 54 -18.90 35.78 12.74
C HIS A 54 -19.69 34.73 13.52
N GLN A 55 -20.83 34.27 12.99
CA GLN A 55 -21.64 33.25 13.65
C GLN A 55 -20.86 31.94 13.84
N ILE A 56 -20.09 31.50 12.83
CA ILE A 56 -19.24 30.31 12.94
C ILE A 56 -18.16 30.48 14.02
N LEU A 57 -17.51 31.65 14.09
CA LEU A 57 -16.50 31.94 15.12
C LEU A 57 -17.10 31.86 16.54
N ASP A 58 -18.32 32.34 16.73
CA ASP A 58 -19.00 32.26 18.02
C ASP A 58 -19.39 30.81 18.36
N GLN A 59 -19.83 30.02 17.39
CA GLN A 59 -20.09 28.60 17.60
C GLN A 59 -18.80 27.80 17.91
N ILE A 60 -17.66 28.17 17.33
CA ILE A 60 -16.36 27.55 17.66
C ILE A 60 -15.98 27.83 19.12
N LYS A 61 -16.24 29.05 19.63
CA LYS A 61 -16.04 29.40 21.04
C LYS A 61 -17.03 28.70 21.97
N GLY A 62 -18.24 28.38 21.47
CA GLY A 62 -19.35 27.73 22.18
C GLY A 62 -19.16 26.25 22.58
N ARG A 63 -17.93 25.71 22.53
CA ARG A 63 -17.58 24.33 22.92
C ARG A 63 -18.31 23.24 22.11
N PRO A 64 -18.25 23.25 20.77
CA PRO A 64 -19.02 22.33 19.96
C PRO A 64 -18.49 20.89 20.11
N GLY A 65 -19.42 19.93 20.07
CA GLY A 65 -19.09 18.50 20.05
C GLY A 65 -18.48 18.06 18.70
N PRO A 66 -17.95 16.82 18.61
CA PRO A 66 -17.21 16.35 17.42
C PRO A 66 -17.99 16.45 16.10
N SER A 67 -19.27 16.06 16.09
CA SER A 67 -20.11 16.11 14.87
C SER A 67 -20.37 17.54 14.41
N VAL A 68 -20.67 18.44 15.35
CA VAL A 68 -20.91 19.86 15.07
C VAL A 68 -19.63 20.53 14.59
N ARG A 69 -18.48 20.24 15.22
CA ARG A 69 -17.16 20.70 14.77
C ARG A 69 -16.90 20.34 13.31
N LYS A 70 -17.23 19.10 12.92
CA LYS A 70 -17.06 18.65 11.53
C LYS A 70 -17.88 19.49 10.57
N LEU A 71 -19.18 19.64 10.84
CA LEU A 71 -20.07 20.42 10.00
C LEU A 71 -19.66 21.90 9.93
N LEU A 72 -19.33 22.53 11.06
CA LEU A 72 -18.84 23.93 11.10
C LEU A 72 -17.68 24.15 10.14
N SER A 73 -16.68 23.27 10.18
CA SER A 73 -15.50 23.37 9.29
C SER A 73 -15.84 23.18 7.81
N LEU A 74 -16.77 22.27 7.47
CA LEU A 74 -17.16 22.01 6.09
C LEU A 74 -17.98 23.17 5.53
N SER A 75 -18.92 23.70 6.31
CA SER A 75 -19.73 24.85 5.92
C SER A 75 -18.87 26.08 5.66
N ILE A 76 -17.92 26.40 6.54
CA ILE A 76 -17.03 27.55 6.34
C ILE A 76 -16.06 27.33 5.16
N CYS A 77 -15.49 26.14 4.99
CA CYS A 77 -14.65 25.85 3.84
C CYS A 77 -15.42 25.95 2.51
N CYS A 78 -16.66 25.46 2.46
CA CYS A 78 -17.51 25.57 1.29
C CYS A 78 -17.76 27.03 0.91
N LEU A 79 -18.15 27.87 1.89
CA LEU A 79 -18.37 29.29 1.67
C LEU A 79 -17.10 30.01 1.23
N LEU A 80 -15.99 29.82 1.96
CA LEU A 80 -14.72 30.51 1.69
C LEU A 80 -14.05 30.07 0.38
N SER A 81 -14.35 28.87 -0.13
CA SER A 81 -13.87 28.44 -1.46
C SER A 81 -14.43 29.26 -2.62
N LYS A 82 -15.58 29.93 -2.40
CA LYS A 82 -16.23 30.81 -3.38
C LYS A 82 -16.05 32.29 -3.05
N ALA A 83 -15.70 32.62 -1.81
CA ALA A 83 -15.56 33.98 -1.32
C ALA A 83 -14.23 34.63 -1.76
N PRO A 84 -14.12 35.98 -1.69
CA PRO A 84 -12.86 36.68 -1.87
C PRO A 84 -11.78 36.18 -0.89
N LEU A 85 -10.54 36.14 -1.36
CA LEU A 85 -9.41 35.63 -0.57
C LEU A 85 -9.16 36.43 0.72
N THR A 86 -9.53 37.72 0.74
CA THR A 86 -9.46 38.59 1.92
C THR A 86 -10.27 38.05 3.09
N ALA A 87 -11.46 37.49 2.83
CA ALA A 87 -12.29 36.88 3.87
C ALA A 87 -11.64 35.60 4.43
N SER A 88 -10.97 34.82 3.57
CA SER A 88 -10.25 33.62 3.99
C SER A 88 -9.08 33.95 4.93
N TYR A 89 -8.29 34.98 4.60
CA TYR A 89 -7.22 35.45 5.49
C TYR A 89 -7.76 35.99 6.82
N SER A 90 -8.80 36.82 6.78
CA SER A 90 -9.44 37.34 7.99
C SER A 90 -9.96 36.21 8.90
N MET A 91 -10.59 35.17 8.34
CA MET A 91 -11.04 34.02 9.12
C MET A 91 -9.86 33.25 9.74
N VAL A 92 -8.78 33.03 8.98
CA VAL A 92 -7.58 32.35 9.48
C VAL A 92 -6.91 33.14 10.62
N ASP A 93 -6.79 34.47 10.48
CA ASP A 93 -6.22 35.33 11.51
C ASP A 93 -7.05 35.31 12.80
N ASN A 94 -8.37 35.40 12.70
CA ASN A 94 -9.27 35.26 13.84
C ASN A 94 -9.10 33.91 14.56
N LEU A 95 -8.96 32.82 13.80
CA LEU A 95 -8.72 31.49 14.37
C LEU A 95 -7.32 31.39 15.03
N PHE A 96 -6.30 32.05 14.48
CA PHE A 96 -4.99 32.13 15.14
C PHE A 96 -5.04 32.90 16.44
N ASP A 97 -5.77 34.02 16.50
CA ASP A 97 -5.90 34.82 17.72
C ASP A 97 -6.62 34.04 18.83
N ILE A 98 -7.63 33.25 18.45
CA ILE A 98 -8.28 32.30 19.36
C ILE A 98 -7.27 31.30 19.94
N LEU A 99 -6.34 30.76 19.13
CA LEU A 99 -5.32 29.83 19.61
C LEU A 99 -4.19 30.47 20.43
N ARG A 100 -3.96 31.78 20.27
CA ARG A 100 -2.95 32.54 21.03
C ARG A 100 -3.43 32.94 22.42
N THR A 101 -4.75 32.91 22.67
CA THR A 101 -5.36 33.26 23.95
C THR A 101 -5.00 32.25 25.05
N ASP A 102 -4.76 32.72 26.28
CA ASP A 102 -4.26 31.90 27.40
C ASP A 102 -5.15 30.70 27.76
N GLU A 103 -4.52 29.61 28.21
CA GLU A 103 -5.18 28.31 28.47
C GLU A 103 -6.31 28.38 29.51
N SER A 104 -6.23 29.32 30.46
CA SER A 104 -7.20 29.47 31.55
C SER A 104 -8.55 30.01 31.08
N GLN A 105 -8.60 30.65 29.92
CA GLN A 105 -9.81 31.26 29.37
C GLN A 105 -10.41 30.45 28.20
N PHE A 106 -9.67 29.44 27.71
CA PHE A 106 -9.99 28.76 26.47
C PHE A 106 -10.13 27.24 26.65
N SER A 107 -11.37 26.74 26.56
CA SER A 107 -11.66 25.32 26.78
C SER A 107 -11.01 24.41 25.73
N THR A 108 -10.64 23.18 26.12
CA THR A 108 -10.08 22.16 25.23
C THR A 108 -10.95 21.91 23.99
N ASN A 109 -12.28 21.89 24.13
CA ASN A 109 -13.20 21.68 23.00
C ASN A 109 -13.17 22.81 21.97
N ALA A 110 -13.06 24.06 22.43
CA ALA A 110 -12.90 25.19 21.52
C ALA A 110 -11.56 25.09 20.79
N ARG A 111 -10.48 24.73 21.50
CA ARG A 111 -9.14 24.52 20.92
C ARG A 111 -9.12 23.46 19.84
N LEU A 112 -9.67 22.29 20.13
CA LEU A 112 -9.80 21.22 19.17
C LEU A 112 -10.61 21.66 17.94
N SER A 113 -11.66 22.47 18.14
CA SER A 113 -12.50 22.96 17.04
C SER A 113 -11.78 23.97 16.16
N THR A 114 -11.02 24.88 16.76
CA THR A 114 -10.19 25.84 16.04
C THR A 114 -9.09 25.14 15.23
N ILE A 115 -8.39 24.16 15.83
CA ILE A 115 -7.36 23.37 15.13
C ILE A 115 -7.96 22.58 13.97
N PHE A 116 -9.09 21.91 14.18
CA PHE A 116 -9.77 21.15 13.14
C PHE A 116 -10.24 22.05 11.98
N CYS A 117 -10.80 23.22 12.30
CA CYS A 117 -11.24 24.19 11.29
C CYS A 117 -10.05 24.70 10.46
N LEU A 118 -8.97 25.14 11.11
CA LEU A 118 -7.74 25.56 10.44
C LEU A 118 -7.17 24.44 9.55
N GLY A 119 -7.10 23.21 10.06
CA GLY A 119 -6.63 22.05 9.28
C GLY A 119 -7.44 21.87 7.99
N ASN A 120 -8.77 21.88 8.06
CA ASN A 120 -9.62 21.73 6.87
C ASN A 120 -9.52 22.93 5.91
N LEU A 121 -9.39 24.15 6.43
CA LEU A 121 -9.15 25.34 5.61
C LEU A 121 -7.85 25.20 4.82
N PHE A 122 -6.75 24.79 5.46
CA PHE A 122 -5.49 24.56 4.77
C PHE A 122 -5.52 23.37 3.81
N ARG A 123 -6.35 22.34 4.06
CA ARG A 123 -6.54 21.24 3.10
C ARG A 123 -7.18 21.71 1.80
N ILE A 124 -8.23 22.52 1.90
CA ILE A 124 -9.06 22.91 0.75
C ILE A 124 -8.50 24.15 0.04
N LEU A 125 -8.12 25.16 0.83
CA LEU A 125 -7.68 26.48 0.34
C LEU A 125 -6.16 26.66 0.42
N GLY A 126 -5.41 25.58 0.71
CA GLY A 126 -3.97 25.63 0.96
C GLY A 126 -3.19 26.43 -0.07
N ARG A 127 -3.33 26.09 -1.36
CA ARG A 127 -2.65 26.79 -2.47
C ARG A 127 -2.77 28.33 -2.42
N SER A 128 -3.88 28.85 -1.92
CA SER A 128 -4.16 30.29 -1.84
C SER A 128 -3.74 30.92 -0.50
N LEU A 129 -3.61 30.11 0.56
CA LEU A 129 -3.28 30.53 1.94
C LEU A 129 -1.80 30.30 2.30
N GLY A 130 -0.91 30.18 1.32
CA GLY A 130 0.50 29.84 1.53
C GLY A 130 1.25 30.75 2.50
N ASN A 131 0.92 32.03 2.54
CA ASN A 131 1.57 33.01 3.41
C ASN A 131 1.29 32.78 4.92
N SER A 132 0.22 32.06 5.26
CA SER A 132 -0.21 31.84 6.64
C SER A 132 0.25 30.49 7.20
N VAL A 133 0.86 29.62 6.40
CA VAL A 133 1.22 28.25 6.83
C VAL A 133 2.35 28.25 7.84
N ASP A 134 3.39 29.04 7.64
CA ASP A 134 4.52 29.09 8.59
C ASP A 134 4.02 29.51 9.98
N THR A 135 3.08 30.43 10.03
CA THR A 135 2.39 30.85 11.26
C THR A 135 1.59 29.69 11.87
N ALA A 136 0.83 28.95 11.05
CA ALA A 136 0.08 27.79 11.53
C ALA A 136 1.01 26.71 12.13
N ILE A 137 2.12 26.39 11.44
CA ILE A 137 3.08 25.39 11.89
C ILE A 137 3.75 25.82 13.19
N ALA A 138 4.13 27.09 13.32
CA ALA A 138 4.71 27.63 14.54
C ALA A 138 3.74 27.53 15.73
N ILE A 139 2.47 27.91 15.53
CA ILE A 139 1.42 27.84 16.57
C ILE A 139 1.16 26.38 16.95
N PHE A 140 0.90 25.50 15.97
CA PHE A 140 0.63 24.09 16.22
C PHE A 140 1.81 23.38 16.90
N SER A 141 3.04 23.64 16.46
CA SER A 141 4.23 23.05 17.08
C SER A 141 4.44 23.50 18.53
N LYS A 142 4.03 24.74 18.87
CA LYS A 142 4.06 25.24 20.26
C LYS A 142 3.01 24.51 21.11
N ILE A 143 1.76 24.39 20.63
CA ILE A 143 0.67 23.74 21.35
C ILE A 143 0.94 22.23 21.53
N LEU A 144 1.52 21.58 20.52
CA LEU A 144 1.81 20.15 20.53
C LEU A 144 2.67 19.69 21.72
N LYS A 145 3.63 20.51 22.16
CA LYS A 145 4.62 20.14 23.19
C LYS A 145 4.01 19.92 24.59
N ASN A 146 2.97 20.69 24.94
CA ASN A 146 2.44 20.76 26.31
C ASN A 146 0.93 20.45 26.41
N SER A 147 0.30 20.02 25.33
CA SER A 147 -1.15 19.74 25.30
C SER A 147 -1.48 18.30 25.69
N ASP A 148 -2.77 18.01 25.91
CA ASP A 148 -3.28 16.67 26.22
C ASP A 148 -3.35 15.76 24.98
N SER A 149 -3.64 14.47 25.19
CA SER A 149 -3.62 13.48 24.10
C SER A 149 -4.58 13.82 22.95
N GLN A 150 -5.75 14.42 23.22
CA GLN A 150 -6.72 14.70 22.16
C GLN A 150 -6.24 15.84 21.26
N VAL A 151 -5.71 16.91 21.86
CA VAL A 151 -5.17 18.06 21.11
C VAL A 151 -3.96 17.65 20.29
N ARG A 152 -3.08 16.79 20.81
CA ARG A 152 -1.95 16.27 20.02
C ARG A 152 -2.39 15.46 18.80
N CYS A 153 -3.45 14.64 18.92
CA CYS A 153 -4.05 13.94 17.78
C CYS A 153 -4.59 14.93 16.73
N GLU A 154 -5.38 15.90 17.16
CA GLU A 154 -6.01 16.89 16.28
C GLU A 154 -4.96 17.74 15.53
N ILE A 155 -3.84 18.07 16.19
CA ILE A 155 -2.71 18.76 15.55
C ILE A 155 -2.05 17.89 14.48
N MET A 156 -1.84 16.59 14.74
CA MET A 156 -1.27 15.67 13.74
C MET A 156 -2.20 15.50 12.52
N ASP A 157 -3.52 15.47 12.75
CA ASP A 157 -4.51 15.41 11.68
C ASP A 157 -4.55 16.74 10.90
N ALA A 158 -4.43 17.89 11.59
CA ALA A 158 -4.29 19.20 10.95
C ALA A 158 -3.01 19.32 10.12
N PHE A 159 -1.88 18.81 10.61
CA PHE A 159 -0.65 18.73 9.82
C PHE A 159 -0.80 17.86 8.58
N SER A 160 -1.45 16.70 8.70
CA SER A 160 -1.76 15.83 7.56
C SER A 160 -2.57 16.58 6.49
N ASN A 161 -3.56 17.35 6.92
CA ASN A 161 -4.40 18.17 6.07
C ASN A 161 -3.63 19.32 5.38
N ILE A 162 -2.71 19.98 6.09
CA ILE A 162 -1.78 20.96 5.50
C ILE A 162 -0.95 20.27 4.40
N VAL A 163 -0.32 19.13 4.69
CA VAL A 163 0.51 18.41 3.71
C VAL A 163 -0.27 18.08 2.43
N ILE A 164 -1.52 17.65 2.55
CA ILE A 164 -2.40 17.37 1.41
C ILE A 164 -2.69 18.65 0.61
N GLY A 165 -2.98 19.77 1.27
CA GLY A 165 -3.34 21.03 0.61
C GLY A 165 -2.18 21.71 -0.14
N PHE A 166 -0.93 21.49 0.31
CA PHE A 166 0.26 22.18 -0.19
C PHE A 166 1.19 21.33 -1.08
N SER A 167 0.84 20.07 -1.35
CA SER A 167 1.63 19.06 -2.06
C SER A 167 2.69 19.64 -3.02
N ASN A 168 3.97 19.43 -2.70
CA ASN A 168 5.18 19.78 -3.47
C ASN A 168 5.60 21.26 -3.59
N GLN A 169 4.91 22.23 -2.97
CA GLN A 169 5.24 23.65 -3.21
C GLN A 169 6.25 24.28 -2.23
N GLN A 170 6.46 23.69 -1.05
CA GLN A 170 7.33 24.29 -0.02
C GLN A 170 8.08 23.21 0.81
N PRO A 171 9.34 22.90 0.49
CA PRO A 171 10.09 21.83 1.16
C PRO A 171 10.41 22.12 2.65
N ASN A 172 10.43 23.40 3.05
CA ASN A 172 10.70 23.80 4.44
C ASN A 172 9.54 23.41 5.38
N ILE A 173 8.30 23.60 4.94
CA ILE A 173 7.09 23.18 5.68
C ILE A 173 7.12 21.67 5.97
N VAL A 174 7.42 20.88 4.94
CA VAL A 174 7.47 19.41 5.05
C VAL A 174 8.47 18.97 6.11
N LYS A 175 9.64 19.60 6.19
CA LYS A 175 10.68 19.27 7.19
C LYS A 175 10.25 19.56 8.62
N GLU A 176 9.61 20.70 8.88
CA GLU A 176 9.14 21.04 10.22
C GLU A 176 8.02 20.11 10.69
N ILE A 177 7.07 19.79 9.80
CA ILE A 177 6.00 18.82 10.10
C ILE A 177 6.60 17.42 10.33
N TRP A 178 7.57 17.01 9.51
CA TRP A 178 8.27 15.73 9.68
C TRP A 178 8.92 15.61 11.06
N LYS A 179 9.62 16.67 11.50
CA LYS A 179 10.25 16.73 12.83
C LYS A 179 9.21 16.64 13.95
N ALA A 180 8.08 17.34 13.82
CA ALA A 180 6.99 17.27 14.79
C ALA A 180 6.36 15.88 14.87
N ALA A 181 6.09 15.25 13.72
CA ALA A 181 5.53 13.90 13.65
C ALA A 181 6.49 12.87 14.25
N LYS A 182 7.80 12.98 13.96
CA LYS A 182 8.83 12.07 14.49
C LYS A 182 8.85 12.03 16.01
N ASN A 183 8.80 13.21 16.64
CA ASN A 183 8.75 13.30 18.10
C ASN A 183 7.46 12.69 18.68
N THR A 184 6.34 12.82 17.96
CA THR A 184 5.02 12.33 18.39
C THR A 184 4.87 10.81 18.23
N ILE A 185 5.63 10.15 17.35
CA ILE A 185 5.68 8.68 17.28
C ILE A 185 6.23 8.07 18.58
N THR A 186 7.09 8.80 19.29
CA THR A 186 7.65 8.37 20.58
C THR A 186 6.81 8.78 21.81
N ASP A 187 5.57 9.24 21.61
CA ASP A 187 4.68 9.65 22.69
C ASP A 187 4.44 8.52 23.72
N ARG A 188 4.02 8.85 24.94
CA ARG A 188 3.65 7.83 25.93
C ARG A 188 2.29 7.20 25.61
N SER A 189 1.36 8.01 25.14
CA SER A 189 0.00 7.62 24.78
C SER A 189 -0.09 7.06 23.36
N GLN A 190 -1.00 6.11 23.12
CA GLN A 190 -1.08 5.40 21.83
C GLN A 190 -1.81 6.20 20.74
N HIS A 191 -2.82 7.02 21.10
CA HIS A 191 -3.60 7.77 20.12
C HIS A 191 -2.77 8.79 19.33
N PRO A 192 -1.91 9.63 19.95
CA PRO A 192 -1.08 10.57 19.20
C PRO A 192 -0.05 9.86 18.31
N LYS A 193 0.45 8.69 18.72
CA LYS A 193 1.33 7.86 17.86
C LYS A 193 0.61 7.49 16.58
N ASN A 194 -0.62 7.00 16.69
CA ASN A 194 -1.40 6.58 15.52
C ASN A 194 -1.62 7.75 14.55
N SER A 195 -2.05 8.92 15.06
CA SER A 195 -2.19 10.13 14.23
C SER A 195 -0.86 10.59 13.62
N ALA A 196 0.25 10.50 14.36
CA ALA A 196 1.57 10.86 13.86
C ALA A 196 2.07 9.92 12.74
N ILE A 197 1.81 8.62 12.85
CA ILE A 197 2.13 7.63 11.80
C ILE A 197 1.31 7.90 10.54
N LYS A 198 0.01 8.21 10.69
CA LYS A 198 -0.85 8.62 9.57
C LYS A 198 -0.34 9.91 8.91
N CYS A 199 0.10 10.88 9.70
CA CYS A 199 0.71 12.11 9.21
C CYS A 199 2.00 11.83 8.43
N MET A 200 2.89 10.97 8.95
CA MET A 200 4.07 10.51 8.23
C MET A 200 3.73 9.81 6.91
N HIS A 201 2.66 9.03 6.89
CA HIS A 201 2.22 8.38 5.67
C HIS A 201 1.78 9.40 4.62
N GLN A 202 1.03 10.43 5.02
CA GLN A 202 0.67 11.53 4.12
C GLN A 202 1.89 12.33 3.66
N LEU A 203 2.90 12.51 4.51
CA LEU A 203 4.17 13.13 4.11
C LEU A 203 4.88 12.31 3.03
N ILE A 204 5.04 11.00 3.22
CA ILE A 204 5.71 10.14 2.23
C ILE A 204 4.92 10.09 0.91
N VAL A 205 3.59 10.01 0.97
CA VAL A 205 2.74 9.90 -0.22
C VAL A 205 2.65 11.21 -1.01
N ASN A 206 2.63 12.37 -0.32
CA ASN A 206 2.38 13.67 -0.96
C ASN A 206 3.62 14.58 -1.06
N SER A 207 4.78 14.18 -0.53
CA SER A 207 6.00 15.01 -0.57
C SER A 207 7.23 14.23 -1.04
N CYS A 208 8.04 14.87 -1.90
CA CYS A 208 9.25 14.30 -2.50
C CYS A 208 10.54 14.47 -1.66
N VAL A 209 10.44 14.90 -0.39
CA VAL A 209 11.58 15.48 0.36
C VAL A 209 12.27 14.50 1.30
N ALA A 210 11.77 13.26 1.44
CA ALA A 210 12.34 12.32 2.40
C ALA A 210 13.73 11.84 1.92
N ASN A 211 14.79 12.34 2.57
CA ASN A 211 16.14 11.80 2.35
C ASN A 211 16.23 10.39 2.98
N ALA A 212 17.22 9.59 2.52
CA ALA A 212 17.35 8.21 2.96
C ALA A 212 17.51 8.05 4.49
N ASN A 213 18.17 9.01 5.16
CA ASN A 213 18.37 9.01 6.60
C ASN A 213 17.06 9.25 7.37
N ASP A 214 16.21 10.16 6.88
CA ASP A 214 14.91 10.46 7.49
C ASP A 214 13.95 9.27 7.33
N LEU A 215 14.01 8.56 6.20
CA LEU A 215 13.25 7.32 5.97
C LEU A 215 13.73 6.19 6.90
N GLU A 216 15.05 6.02 7.05
CA GLU A 216 15.64 5.03 7.95
C GLU A 216 15.24 5.28 9.41
N GLN A 217 15.35 6.53 9.86
CA GLN A 217 14.96 6.91 11.21
C GLN A 217 13.46 6.70 11.45
N THR A 218 12.64 6.99 10.44
CA THR A 218 11.19 6.77 10.51
C THR A 218 10.86 5.27 10.57
N ALA A 219 11.54 4.44 9.78
CA ALA A 219 11.38 2.99 9.83
C ALA A 219 11.77 2.42 11.21
N ASN A 220 12.89 2.84 11.77
CA ASN A 220 13.35 2.45 13.10
C ASN A 220 12.36 2.86 14.21
N LEU A 221 11.72 4.03 14.09
CA LEU A 221 10.70 4.46 15.03
C LEU A 221 9.41 3.65 14.89
N CYS A 222 9.01 3.31 13.66
CA CYS A 222 7.87 2.42 13.41
C CYS A 222 8.11 1.04 14.02
N LEU A 223 9.31 0.48 13.83
CA LEU A 223 9.76 -0.77 14.44
C LEU A 223 9.61 -0.76 15.96
N ARG A 224 10.17 0.27 16.62
CA ARG A 224 10.03 0.43 18.07
C ARG A 224 8.57 0.58 18.50
N SER A 225 7.74 1.20 17.67
CA SER A 225 6.32 1.32 17.98
C SER A 225 5.58 -0.02 17.92
N PHE A 226 6.11 -1.08 17.29
CA PHE A 226 5.46 -2.41 17.29
C PHE A 226 5.52 -3.14 18.64
N GLU A 227 6.56 -2.92 19.44
CA GLU A 227 6.85 -3.74 20.62
C GLU A 227 5.84 -3.54 21.78
N ALA A 228 5.15 -2.40 21.84
CA ALA A 228 4.27 -2.03 22.97
C ALA A 228 3.01 -1.22 22.56
N SER A 229 2.40 -1.50 21.41
CA SER A 229 1.28 -0.68 20.87
C SER A 229 -0.02 -1.43 20.64
N SER A 230 -1.09 -0.70 20.31
CA SER A 230 -2.39 -1.25 19.91
C SER A 230 -2.32 -1.87 18.49
N ALA A 231 -3.31 -2.70 18.14
CA ALA A 231 -3.39 -3.29 16.81
C ALA A 231 -3.45 -2.23 15.68
N GLU A 232 -4.11 -1.11 15.95
CA GLU A 232 -4.26 0.02 15.02
C GLU A 232 -2.90 0.67 14.72
N VAL A 233 -2.09 0.93 15.74
CA VAL A 233 -0.73 1.49 15.58
C VAL A 233 0.13 0.54 14.75
N ARG A 234 0.09 -0.76 15.05
CA ARG A 234 0.83 -1.77 14.26
C ARG A 234 0.41 -1.78 12.78
N GLN A 235 -0.90 -1.69 12.51
CA GLN A 235 -1.41 -1.68 11.15
C GLN A 235 -0.97 -0.44 10.38
N GLU A 236 -1.07 0.75 10.99
CA GLU A 236 -0.66 2.00 10.34
C GLU A 236 0.86 2.07 10.17
N SER A 237 1.65 1.59 11.14
CA SER A 237 3.10 1.47 11.02
C SER A 237 3.49 0.55 9.85
N ALA A 238 2.77 -0.54 9.66
CA ALA A 238 2.99 -1.46 8.55
C ALA A 238 2.67 -0.82 7.19
N LYS A 239 1.56 -0.07 7.10
CA LYS A 239 1.20 0.70 5.91
C LYS A 239 2.28 1.73 5.57
N LEU A 240 2.74 2.48 6.57
CA LEU A 240 3.80 3.49 6.42
C LEU A 240 5.12 2.87 5.93
N LEU A 241 5.51 1.74 6.53
CA LEU A 241 6.69 1.00 6.09
C LEU A 241 6.51 0.51 4.66
N ALA A 242 5.35 -0.03 4.28
CA ALA A 242 5.10 -0.48 2.92
C ALA A 242 5.19 0.65 1.88
N SER A 243 4.58 1.81 2.16
CA SER A 243 4.61 2.97 1.27
C SER A 243 6.02 3.56 1.13
N GLY A 244 6.78 3.69 2.22
CA GLY A 244 8.14 4.23 2.18
C GLY A 244 9.17 3.24 1.62
N SER A 245 8.91 1.94 1.75
CA SER A 245 9.83 0.88 1.30
C SER A 245 9.79 0.66 -0.19
N SER A 246 8.66 0.87 -0.87
CA SER A 246 8.56 0.74 -2.33
C SER A 246 9.64 1.57 -3.05
N ASP A 247 9.74 2.86 -2.71
CA ASP A 247 10.64 3.78 -3.43
C ASP A 247 12.10 3.62 -2.99
N VAL A 248 12.32 3.20 -1.74
CA VAL A 248 13.64 2.86 -1.18
C VAL A 248 14.18 1.53 -1.73
N ILE A 249 13.32 0.53 -1.91
CA ILE A 249 13.69 -0.78 -2.45
C ILE A 249 14.00 -0.68 -3.94
N LYS A 250 13.18 0.06 -4.71
CA LYS A 250 13.33 0.26 -6.16
C LYS A 250 14.52 1.15 -6.57
N GLY A 251 15.16 1.83 -5.61
CA GLY A 251 16.38 2.61 -5.87
C GLY A 251 16.14 3.97 -6.52
N SER A 252 14.95 4.57 -6.37
CA SER A 252 14.61 5.88 -6.96
C SER A 252 15.46 7.03 -6.39
N HIS A 253 16.08 6.81 -5.23
CA HIS A 253 17.16 7.62 -4.69
C HIS A 253 18.26 6.66 -4.21
N SER A 254 19.50 7.13 -4.12
CA SER A 254 20.67 6.39 -3.58
C SER A 254 20.47 5.98 -2.11
N ALA A 255 19.47 5.13 -1.84
CA ALA A 255 19.24 4.55 -0.54
C ALA A 255 20.35 3.52 -0.30
N ASN A 256 21.08 3.71 0.80
CA ASN A 256 22.15 2.84 1.21
C ASN A 256 21.62 1.38 1.28
N ARG A 257 22.40 0.41 0.78
CA ARG A 257 21.99 -1.01 0.74
C ARG A 257 21.61 -1.53 2.13
N GLU A 258 22.26 -1.02 3.16
CA GLU A 258 21.97 -1.32 4.57
C GLU A 258 20.53 -0.96 4.98
N ILE A 259 20.00 0.17 4.49
CA ILE A 259 18.62 0.62 4.77
C ILE A 259 17.63 -0.37 4.15
N ARG A 260 17.87 -0.78 2.92
CA ARG A 260 17.02 -1.77 2.24
C ARG A 260 17.05 -3.12 2.95
N LEU A 261 18.23 -3.54 3.45
CA LEU A 261 18.34 -4.73 4.28
C LEU A 261 17.59 -4.58 5.62
N GLY A 262 17.67 -3.41 6.26
CA GLY A 262 16.92 -3.11 7.49
C GLY A 262 15.40 -3.16 7.28
N ILE A 263 14.91 -2.57 6.19
CA ILE A 263 13.51 -2.65 5.76
C ILE A 263 13.12 -4.10 5.48
N THR A 264 13.97 -4.85 4.78
CA THR A 264 13.74 -6.28 4.49
C THR A 264 13.56 -7.07 5.79
N TYR A 265 14.46 -6.85 6.77
CA TYR A 265 14.37 -7.48 8.09
C TYR A 265 13.10 -7.07 8.84
N THR A 266 12.70 -5.82 8.70
CA THR A 266 11.47 -5.27 9.30
C THR A 266 10.25 -6.01 8.80
N PHE A 267 10.12 -6.22 7.49
CA PHE A 267 9.01 -6.98 6.93
C PHE A 267 8.95 -8.41 7.45
N VAL A 268 10.10 -9.08 7.55
CA VAL A 268 10.18 -10.43 8.10
C VAL A 268 9.70 -10.45 9.55
N GLN A 269 10.22 -9.56 10.40
CA GLN A 269 9.82 -9.49 11.81
C GLN A 269 8.35 -9.10 11.96
N PHE A 270 7.85 -8.23 11.09
CA PHE A 270 6.44 -7.84 11.06
C PHE A 270 5.53 -9.04 10.84
N PHE A 271 5.77 -9.84 9.80
CA PHE A 271 4.96 -11.04 9.57
C PHE A 271 5.11 -12.07 10.68
N ILE A 272 6.34 -12.32 11.17
CA ILE A 272 6.57 -13.19 12.32
C ILE A 272 5.75 -12.76 13.54
N ARG A 273 5.65 -11.44 13.79
CA ARG A 273 4.90 -10.91 14.93
C ARG A 273 3.38 -11.01 14.75
N LEU A 274 2.88 -10.95 13.52
CA LEU A 274 1.47 -11.17 13.21
C LEU A 274 1.06 -12.65 13.39
N GLY A 275 2.00 -13.58 13.27
CA GLY A 275 1.78 -15.00 13.49
C GLY A 275 1.38 -15.76 12.21
N SER A 276 1.56 -17.09 12.25
CA SER A 276 1.32 -18.02 11.14
C SER A 276 -0.13 -17.97 10.66
N ASP A 277 -1.06 -17.96 11.60
CA ASP A 277 -2.50 -18.08 11.32
C ASP A 277 -2.99 -16.86 10.55
N TRP A 278 -2.55 -15.67 10.96
CA TRP A 278 -2.86 -14.44 10.23
C TRP A 278 -2.25 -14.45 8.84
N PHE A 279 -0.98 -14.87 8.72
CA PHE A 279 -0.28 -14.87 7.43
C PHE A 279 -0.95 -15.84 6.44
N GLN A 280 -1.32 -17.05 6.89
CA GLN A 280 -2.01 -18.04 6.08
C GLN A 280 -3.41 -17.58 5.64
N ALA A 281 -4.18 -16.97 6.55
CA ALA A 281 -5.49 -16.42 6.21
C ALA A 281 -5.43 -15.23 5.22
N ASN A 282 -4.25 -14.61 5.05
CA ASN A 282 -4.09 -13.38 4.27
C ASN A 282 -2.97 -13.48 3.21
N PHE A 283 -2.69 -14.67 2.67
CA PHE A 283 -1.62 -14.85 1.67
C PHE A 283 -1.74 -13.87 0.48
N ASN A 284 -2.92 -13.75 -0.12
CA ASN A 284 -3.10 -12.90 -1.30
C ASN A 284 -2.80 -11.42 -1.00
N LEU A 285 -3.17 -10.94 0.19
CA LEU A 285 -2.88 -9.58 0.63
C LEU A 285 -1.37 -9.42 0.94
N ALA A 286 -0.82 -10.30 1.76
CA ALA A 286 0.54 -10.17 2.28
C ALA A 286 1.60 -10.38 1.20
N VAL A 287 1.50 -11.49 0.47
CA VAL A 287 2.43 -11.87 -0.61
C VAL A 287 2.26 -10.93 -1.80
N GLY A 288 1.02 -10.54 -2.11
CA GLY A 288 0.72 -9.57 -3.17
C GLY A 288 1.38 -8.24 -2.94
N ASN A 289 1.17 -7.66 -1.76
CA ASN A 289 1.77 -6.38 -1.40
C ASN A 289 3.31 -6.43 -1.42
N VAL A 290 3.91 -7.54 -0.98
CA VAL A 290 5.37 -7.73 -1.00
C VAL A 290 5.91 -7.87 -2.42
N LEU A 291 5.23 -8.60 -3.30
CA LEU A 291 5.64 -8.73 -4.71
C LEU A 291 5.39 -7.43 -5.50
N CYS A 292 4.32 -6.67 -5.18
CA CYS A 292 4.04 -5.35 -5.76
C CYS A 292 5.14 -4.31 -5.45
N LEU A 293 6.01 -4.55 -4.46
CA LEU A 293 7.22 -3.74 -4.27
C LEU A 293 8.18 -3.78 -5.47
N LEU A 294 8.02 -4.74 -6.38
CA LEU A 294 8.79 -4.85 -7.62
C LEU A 294 8.12 -4.19 -8.82
N GLN A 295 6.85 -3.81 -8.72
CA GLN A 295 6.11 -3.17 -9.80
C GLN A 295 6.35 -1.66 -9.80
N PRO A 296 6.56 -1.01 -10.95
CA PRO A 296 6.76 0.42 -11.02
C PRO A 296 5.51 1.19 -10.57
N THR A 297 5.75 2.25 -9.80
CA THR A 297 4.72 3.17 -9.33
C THR A 297 4.59 4.30 -10.36
N SER A 298 3.50 4.29 -11.14
CA SER A 298 3.24 5.27 -12.23
C SER A 298 3.14 6.75 -11.79
N LYS A 299 3.22 7.04 -10.48
CA LYS A 299 2.97 8.38 -9.93
C LYS A 299 4.15 9.34 -9.99
N PHE A 300 5.38 8.85 -10.16
CA PHE A 300 6.58 9.69 -10.13
C PHE A 300 7.58 9.24 -11.18
N GLY A 301 7.28 9.49 -12.47
CA GLY A 301 8.10 9.11 -13.63
C GLY A 301 9.59 9.42 -13.48
N VAL A 302 10.32 8.50 -12.84
CA VAL A 302 11.78 8.49 -12.70
C VAL A 302 12.22 7.07 -13.04
N SER A 303 12.31 6.85 -14.35
CA SER A 303 12.91 5.67 -14.94
C SER A 303 14.42 5.82 -14.94
N SER A 304 15.08 5.43 -13.85
CA SER A 304 16.54 5.17 -13.85
C SER A 304 17.01 4.29 -12.69
N SER A 305 16.28 3.23 -12.33
CA SER A 305 16.89 2.16 -11.52
C SER A 305 17.85 1.36 -12.41
N SER A 306 19.14 1.32 -12.06
CA SER A 306 20.09 0.48 -12.78
C SER A 306 19.71 -1.00 -12.65
N HIS A 307 20.08 -1.85 -13.61
CA HIS A 307 19.72 -3.27 -13.57
C HIS A 307 20.14 -3.97 -12.26
N SER A 308 21.29 -3.57 -11.68
CA SER A 308 21.77 -4.11 -10.40
C SER A 308 20.87 -3.75 -9.22
N GLU A 309 20.26 -2.56 -9.24
CA GLU A 309 19.31 -2.12 -8.21
C GLU A 309 18.01 -2.92 -8.26
N THR A 310 17.50 -3.20 -9.45
CA THR A 310 16.31 -4.03 -9.63
C THR A 310 16.57 -5.50 -9.26
N VAL A 311 17.77 -6.02 -9.51
CA VAL A 311 18.19 -7.36 -9.05
C VAL A 311 18.26 -7.41 -7.53
N PHE A 312 18.82 -6.38 -6.89
CA PHE A 312 18.90 -6.29 -5.43
C PHE A 312 17.50 -6.21 -4.79
N ALA A 313 16.60 -5.41 -5.36
CA ALA A 313 15.20 -5.33 -4.94
C ALA A 313 14.51 -6.70 -4.98
N ARG A 314 14.69 -7.47 -6.06
CA ARG A 314 14.20 -8.86 -6.16
C ARG A 314 14.75 -9.74 -5.05
N HIS A 315 16.04 -9.60 -4.72
CA HIS A 315 16.66 -10.36 -3.63
C HIS A 315 16.03 -10.05 -2.27
N CYS A 316 15.77 -8.77 -1.97
CA CYS A 316 15.08 -8.35 -0.75
C CYS A 316 13.66 -8.94 -0.67
N VAL A 317 12.86 -8.79 -1.72
CA VAL A 317 11.49 -9.32 -1.77
C VAL A 317 11.47 -10.83 -1.59
N ARG A 318 12.36 -11.55 -2.30
CA ARG A 318 12.52 -12.99 -2.14
C ARG A 318 12.95 -13.35 -0.71
N TYR A 319 13.88 -12.62 -0.11
CA TYR A 319 14.29 -12.86 1.28
C TYR A 319 13.12 -12.71 2.27
N ILE A 320 12.26 -11.70 2.10
CA ILE A 320 11.07 -11.51 2.93
C ILE A 320 10.16 -12.73 2.85
N LEU A 321 9.76 -13.10 1.63
CA LEU A 321 8.82 -14.19 1.41
C LEU A 321 9.38 -15.51 1.92
N LEU A 322 10.64 -15.82 1.57
CA LEU A 322 11.24 -17.09 1.93
C LEU A 322 11.52 -17.21 3.44
N THR A 323 12.02 -16.16 4.07
CA THR A 323 12.31 -16.22 5.51
C THR A 323 11.02 -16.34 6.33
N THR A 324 9.97 -15.62 5.92
CA THR A 324 8.65 -15.69 6.55
C THR A 324 8.02 -17.06 6.34
N ALA A 325 7.97 -17.55 5.10
CA ALA A 325 7.41 -18.86 4.77
C ALA A 325 8.14 -19.99 5.52
N ARG A 326 9.49 -19.99 5.50
CA ARG A 326 10.27 -21.06 6.13
C ARG A 326 10.13 -21.09 7.66
N LYS A 327 10.05 -19.93 8.30
CA LYS A 327 9.99 -19.85 9.77
C LYS A 327 8.59 -20.11 10.34
N MET A 328 7.54 -19.86 9.56
CA MET A 328 6.18 -19.80 10.07
C MET A 328 5.22 -20.84 9.49
N LEU A 329 5.48 -21.34 8.27
CA LEU A 329 4.51 -22.18 7.56
C LEU A 329 4.84 -23.66 7.69
N SER A 330 3.82 -24.45 8.01
CA SER A 330 3.82 -25.90 7.84
C SER A 330 3.92 -26.28 6.35
N GLU A 331 4.21 -27.55 6.07
CA GLU A 331 4.27 -28.06 4.68
C GLU A 331 2.92 -27.87 3.95
N ASP A 332 1.80 -28.13 4.62
CA ASP A 332 0.46 -27.89 4.05
C ASP A 332 0.24 -26.40 3.71
N ALA A 333 0.61 -25.50 4.61
CA ALA A 333 0.50 -24.07 4.36
C ALA A 333 1.47 -23.58 3.27
N GLN A 334 2.62 -24.22 3.09
CA GLN A 334 3.55 -23.97 1.98
C GLN A 334 2.96 -24.42 0.63
N ILE A 335 2.24 -25.54 0.59
CA ILE A 335 1.51 -26.00 -0.61
C ILE A 335 0.40 -24.99 -0.96
N GLN A 336 -0.37 -24.52 0.02
CA GLN A 336 -1.38 -23.48 -0.18
C GLN A 336 -0.77 -22.18 -0.73
N LEU A 337 0.33 -21.72 -0.13
CA LEU A 337 1.06 -20.54 -0.60
C LEU A 337 1.56 -20.71 -2.04
N ALA A 338 2.10 -21.89 -2.38
CA ALA A 338 2.52 -22.20 -3.73
C ALA A 338 1.33 -22.11 -4.69
N ASN A 339 0.19 -22.72 -4.38
CA ASN A 339 -1.00 -22.66 -5.23
C ASN A 339 -1.52 -21.22 -5.43
N CYS A 340 -1.50 -20.37 -4.40
CA CYS A 340 -1.82 -18.95 -4.53
C CYS A 340 -0.88 -18.22 -5.50
N LEU A 341 0.43 -18.44 -5.38
CA LEU A 341 1.45 -17.88 -6.28
C LEU A 341 1.28 -18.41 -7.71
N LEU A 342 1.00 -19.70 -7.88
CA LEU A 342 0.75 -20.31 -9.19
C LEU A 342 -0.46 -19.68 -9.89
N ALA A 343 -1.57 -19.46 -9.17
CA ALA A 343 -2.77 -18.84 -9.72
C ALA A 343 -2.49 -17.42 -10.23
N ASP A 344 -1.75 -16.62 -9.45
CA ASP A 344 -1.38 -15.25 -9.83
C ASP A 344 -0.36 -15.19 -10.97
N VAL A 345 0.64 -16.08 -10.99
CA VAL A 345 1.58 -16.13 -12.11
C VAL A 345 0.87 -16.56 -13.40
N LYS A 346 -0.06 -17.53 -13.34
CA LYS A 346 -0.83 -17.97 -14.51
C LYS A 346 -1.66 -16.83 -15.12
N SER A 347 -2.30 -16.01 -14.29
CA SER A 347 -3.07 -14.87 -14.78
C SER A 347 -2.17 -13.85 -15.48
N ARG A 348 -0.99 -13.56 -14.93
CA ARG A 348 -0.03 -12.60 -15.50
C ARG A 348 0.69 -13.11 -16.75
N LEU A 349 0.92 -14.42 -16.86
CA LEU A 349 1.49 -15.04 -18.06
C LEU A 349 0.50 -15.12 -19.23
N SER A 350 -0.82 -15.15 -18.98
CA SER A 350 -1.84 -15.24 -20.05
C SER A 350 -1.93 -14.01 -20.97
N VAL A 351 -1.30 -12.90 -20.60
CA VAL A 351 -1.30 -11.64 -21.38
C VAL A 351 -0.25 -11.69 -22.51
N THR A 352 0.70 -12.63 -22.49
CA THR A 352 1.64 -12.84 -23.62
C THR A 352 1.02 -13.82 -24.62
N THR A 353 0.47 -13.25 -25.69
CA THR A 353 -0.19 -13.90 -26.82
C THR A 353 0.67 -15.01 -27.45
N PHE A 354 0.39 -16.29 -27.18
CA PHE A 354 0.55 -17.45 -28.08
C PHE A 354 0.26 -18.76 -27.31
N MET A 355 -0.98 -19.25 -27.26
CA MET A 355 -1.29 -20.68 -26.96
C MET A 355 -2.79 -21.01 -27.20
N PRO A 356 -3.29 -21.18 -28.44
CA PRO A 356 -4.63 -21.75 -28.67
C PRO A 356 -4.67 -23.29 -28.48
N GLU A 357 -3.53 -23.99 -28.62
CA GLU A 357 -3.49 -25.46 -28.70
C GLU A 357 -3.30 -26.19 -27.35
N TYR A 358 -3.09 -25.46 -26.25
CA TYR A 358 -2.95 -26.09 -24.92
C TYR A 358 -4.29 -26.52 -24.30
N GLN A 359 -5.42 -25.96 -24.75
CA GLN A 359 -6.76 -26.30 -24.24
C GLN A 359 -7.26 -27.66 -24.73
N THR A 360 -6.81 -28.13 -25.89
CA THR A 360 -7.27 -29.40 -26.50
C THR A 360 -6.62 -30.64 -25.88
N LEU A 361 -5.43 -30.55 -25.29
CA LEU A 361 -4.78 -31.68 -24.60
C LEU A 361 -5.26 -31.85 -23.15
N ALA A 362 -5.68 -30.77 -22.49
CA ALA A 362 -6.23 -30.82 -21.12
C ALA A 362 -7.68 -31.33 -21.08
N THR A 363 -8.48 -31.02 -22.11
CA THR A 363 -9.87 -31.49 -22.25
C THR A 363 -9.99 -32.96 -22.65
N ALA A 364 -8.95 -33.54 -23.27
CA ALA A 364 -8.95 -34.96 -23.64
C ALA A 364 -8.84 -35.93 -22.43
N ARG A 365 -8.39 -35.47 -21.26
CA ARG A 365 -8.30 -36.29 -20.02
C ARG A 365 -9.50 -36.19 -19.09
N THR A 366 -10.43 -35.26 -19.34
CA THR A 366 -11.59 -34.99 -18.46
C THR A 366 -12.88 -35.69 -18.90
N LEU A 367 -12.85 -36.54 -19.94
CA LEU A 367 -14.04 -37.29 -20.40
C LEU A 367 -14.29 -38.61 -19.66
N THR A 368 -13.50 -38.95 -18.65
CA THR A 368 -13.70 -40.17 -17.84
C THR A 368 -13.45 -39.87 -16.37
N GLU A 369 -14.40 -39.25 -15.69
CA GLU A 369 -14.80 -39.51 -14.29
C GLU A 369 -15.59 -38.32 -13.75
N SER A 370 -16.85 -38.57 -13.39
CA SER A 370 -17.71 -37.66 -12.64
C SER A 370 -17.46 -37.84 -11.15
N VAL A 371 -16.86 -36.86 -10.46
CA VAL A 371 -16.66 -36.86 -8.99
C VAL A 371 -16.84 -35.41 -8.44
N PRO A 372 -17.43 -35.22 -7.23
CA PRO A 372 -18.27 -34.07 -6.91
C PRO A 372 -17.55 -32.87 -6.27
N GLU A 373 -18.27 -31.75 -6.26
CA GLU A 373 -17.94 -30.43 -5.73
C GLU A 373 -17.32 -30.46 -4.30
N THR A 374 -16.14 -29.85 -4.15
CA THR A 374 -15.51 -29.56 -2.86
C THR A 374 -15.47 -28.04 -2.59
N ASP A 375 -16.54 -27.55 -1.98
CA ASP A 375 -16.87 -26.15 -1.64
C ASP A 375 -15.95 -25.43 -0.62
N LYS A 376 -14.66 -25.79 -0.47
CA LYS A 376 -13.79 -25.16 0.56
C LYS A 376 -12.46 -24.58 0.10
N VAL A 377 -12.08 -24.76 -1.17
CA VAL A 377 -10.81 -24.19 -1.71
C VAL A 377 -11.06 -22.88 -2.47
N ASP A 378 -12.24 -22.71 -3.07
CA ASP A 378 -12.57 -21.55 -3.92
C ASP A 378 -12.80 -20.24 -3.15
N ALA A 379 -13.13 -20.31 -1.86
CA ALA A 379 -13.37 -19.13 -1.04
C ALA A 379 -12.08 -18.31 -0.75
N VAL A 380 -10.92 -18.95 -0.73
CA VAL A 380 -9.61 -18.27 -0.53
C VAL A 380 -9.10 -17.64 -1.84
N ILE A 381 -9.54 -18.16 -2.99
CA ILE A 381 -9.17 -17.69 -4.33
C ILE A 381 -9.95 -16.41 -4.71
N ALA A 382 -11.14 -16.19 -4.14
CA ALA A 382 -12.03 -15.08 -4.50
C ALA A 382 -11.51 -13.67 -4.16
N LYS A 383 -10.50 -13.52 -3.29
CA LYS A 383 -9.79 -12.24 -3.07
C LYS A 383 -8.50 -12.25 -3.89
N GLY A 384 -8.61 -12.04 -5.20
CA GLY A 384 -7.47 -11.94 -6.10
C GLY A 384 -6.43 -10.90 -5.66
N PHE A 385 -5.19 -11.09 -6.11
CA PHE A 385 -4.10 -10.15 -5.91
C PHE A 385 -4.42 -8.78 -6.54
N PRO A 386 -3.88 -7.66 -6.01
CA PRO A 386 -4.10 -6.34 -6.61
C PRO A 386 -3.65 -6.33 -8.09
N ALA A 387 -4.54 -5.86 -8.97
CA ALA A 387 -4.33 -5.81 -10.41
C ALA A 387 -3.30 -4.74 -10.81
N SER A 388 -2.44 -5.05 -11.79
CA SER A 388 -1.44 -4.11 -12.33
C SER A 388 -2.06 -3.15 -13.34
N THR A 389 -1.51 -1.93 -13.38
CA THR A 389 -1.85 -0.89 -14.36
C THR A 389 -0.86 -0.93 -15.53
N GLY A 390 -1.20 -1.66 -16.61
CA GLY A 390 -0.60 -1.48 -17.94
C GLY A 390 0.29 -2.61 -18.47
N PRO A 391 0.64 -2.59 -19.79
CA PRO A 391 1.20 -3.73 -20.53
C PRO A 391 2.75 -3.83 -20.52
N GLN A 392 3.45 -3.01 -19.74
CA GLN A 392 4.88 -3.16 -19.52
C GLN A 392 5.16 -3.15 -18.01
N GLU A 393 6.12 -3.97 -17.56
CA GLU A 393 6.75 -3.94 -16.23
C GLU A 393 6.28 -4.94 -15.12
N ASP A 394 5.71 -6.11 -15.47
CA ASP A 394 5.50 -7.22 -14.51
C ASP A 394 6.64 -8.27 -14.48
N GLN A 395 7.69 -8.10 -15.27
CA GLN A 395 8.74 -9.12 -15.42
C GLN A 395 9.47 -9.46 -14.11
N HIS A 396 9.77 -8.46 -13.28
CA HIS A 396 10.50 -8.66 -12.03
C HIS A 396 9.63 -9.31 -10.96
N TYR A 397 8.34 -8.97 -10.96
CA TYR A 397 7.31 -9.61 -10.16
C TYR A 397 7.23 -11.10 -10.49
N VAL A 398 6.99 -11.44 -11.76
CA VAL A 398 6.84 -12.83 -12.22
C VAL A 398 8.11 -13.64 -11.94
N THR A 399 9.28 -13.04 -12.18
CA THR A 399 10.55 -13.72 -11.89
C THR A 399 10.72 -14.02 -10.40
N ALA A 400 10.43 -13.06 -9.52
CA ALA A 400 10.54 -13.27 -8.06
C ALA A 400 9.52 -14.30 -7.55
N ALA A 401 8.31 -14.32 -8.12
CA ALA A 401 7.30 -15.32 -7.81
C ALA A 401 7.76 -16.74 -8.21
N LEU A 402 8.27 -16.91 -9.44
CA LEU A 402 8.81 -18.20 -9.92
C LEU A 402 10.02 -18.68 -9.11
N GLU A 403 10.92 -17.78 -8.72
CA GLU A 403 12.04 -18.11 -7.84
C GLU A 403 11.59 -18.51 -6.43
N THR A 404 10.51 -17.89 -5.93
CA THR A 404 9.88 -18.27 -4.65
C THR A 404 9.25 -19.65 -4.76
N LEU A 405 8.50 -19.92 -5.84
CA LEU A 405 7.94 -21.25 -6.13
C LEU A 405 9.02 -22.32 -6.22
N ARG A 406 10.11 -22.06 -6.93
CA ARG A 406 11.26 -22.97 -7.00
C ARG A 406 11.76 -23.31 -5.60
N GLN A 407 11.91 -22.32 -4.71
CA GLN A 407 12.41 -22.58 -3.37
C GLN A 407 11.41 -23.36 -2.51
N LEU A 408 10.10 -23.14 -2.69
CA LEU A 408 9.07 -23.97 -2.05
C LEU A 408 9.17 -25.42 -2.52
N VAL A 409 9.41 -25.67 -3.82
CA VAL A 409 9.67 -27.02 -4.34
C VAL A 409 10.88 -27.67 -3.65
N VAL A 410 11.97 -26.91 -3.42
CA VAL A 410 13.13 -27.42 -2.66
C VAL A 410 12.73 -27.87 -1.24
N TRP A 411 11.85 -27.12 -0.57
CA TRP A 411 11.48 -27.41 0.82
C TRP A 411 10.45 -28.54 0.95
N LEU A 412 9.52 -28.62 0.00
CA LEU A 412 8.50 -29.67 -0.07
C LEU A 412 9.09 -31.00 -0.55
N ASP A 413 10.15 -30.94 -1.36
CA ASP A 413 10.83 -32.09 -1.95
C ASP A 413 9.84 -33.07 -2.61
N SER A 414 9.70 -34.31 -2.10
CA SER A 414 8.74 -35.28 -2.63
C SER A 414 7.27 -34.80 -2.61
N LEU A 415 6.90 -33.92 -1.69
CA LEU A 415 5.55 -33.33 -1.61
C LEU A 415 5.26 -32.35 -2.76
N ALA A 416 6.28 -31.94 -3.53
CA ALA A 416 6.09 -31.08 -4.69
C ALA A 416 5.23 -31.72 -5.80
N VAL A 417 5.02 -33.04 -5.77
CA VAL A 417 4.09 -33.74 -6.67
C VAL A 417 2.67 -33.15 -6.60
N MET A 418 2.25 -32.69 -5.42
CA MET A 418 0.95 -32.04 -5.18
C MET A 418 0.78 -30.72 -5.95
N LEU A 419 1.89 -30.10 -6.39
CA LEU A 419 1.88 -28.90 -7.22
C LEU A 419 1.83 -29.21 -8.71
N VAL A 420 2.25 -30.42 -9.10
CA VAL A 420 2.22 -30.88 -10.49
C VAL A 420 0.83 -31.39 -10.87
N GLU A 421 0.22 -32.15 -9.96
CA GLU A 421 -1.14 -32.68 -10.12
C GLU A 421 -2.21 -31.57 -9.95
N ALA A 422 -3.46 -31.88 -10.30
CA ALA A 422 -4.57 -30.95 -10.10
C ALA A 422 -4.78 -30.71 -8.58
N PRO A 423 -5.02 -29.47 -8.13
CA PRO A 423 -5.27 -28.24 -8.89
C PRO A 423 -4.01 -27.42 -9.25
N GLY A 424 -2.82 -27.87 -8.87
CA GLY A 424 -1.57 -27.11 -9.00
C GLY A 424 -1.21 -26.79 -10.45
N HIS A 425 -1.19 -27.77 -11.35
CA HIS A 425 -0.79 -27.59 -12.77
C HIS A 425 0.49 -26.74 -12.94
N LEU A 426 1.50 -26.94 -12.08
CA LEU A 426 2.75 -26.17 -12.10
C LEU A 426 3.46 -26.25 -13.44
N LEU A 427 3.49 -27.45 -14.04
CA LEU A 427 4.16 -27.67 -15.32
C LEU A 427 3.60 -26.75 -16.42
N ASP A 428 2.29 -26.58 -16.51
CA ASP A 428 1.68 -25.73 -17.54
C ASP A 428 2.11 -24.27 -17.39
N CYS A 429 2.24 -23.80 -16.14
CA CYS A 429 2.76 -22.47 -15.83
C CYS A 429 4.23 -22.32 -16.25
N LEU A 430 5.08 -23.30 -15.90
CA LEU A 430 6.49 -23.30 -16.25
C LEU A 430 6.71 -23.36 -17.77
N PHE A 431 5.98 -24.22 -18.48
CA PHE A 431 6.10 -24.35 -19.93
C PHE A 431 5.68 -23.07 -20.67
N ARG A 432 4.64 -22.36 -20.18
CA ARG A 432 4.32 -21.01 -20.68
C ARG A 432 5.43 -20.00 -20.39
N GLY A 433 6.01 -20.05 -19.19
CA GLY A 433 7.13 -19.19 -18.80
C GLY A 433 8.41 -19.41 -19.62
N LEU A 434 8.63 -20.61 -20.18
CA LEU A 434 9.75 -20.90 -21.08
C LEU A 434 9.64 -20.20 -22.44
N ALA A 435 8.43 -19.89 -22.90
CA ALA A 435 8.18 -19.14 -24.13
C ALA A 435 8.02 -17.62 -23.92
N HIS A 436 8.22 -17.13 -22.70
CA HIS A 436 8.03 -15.71 -22.37
C HIS A 436 9.11 -14.83 -23.01
N SER A 437 8.79 -13.62 -23.46
CA SER A 437 9.72 -12.70 -24.15
C SER A 437 10.90 -12.22 -23.28
N THR A 438 10.72 -12.15 -21.96
CA THR A 438 11.79 -11.82 -21.01
C THR A 438 12.66 -13.03 -20.64
N MET A 439 13.98 -12.94 -20.88
CA MET A 439 14.98 -13.96 -20.52
C MET A 439 14.97 -14.35 -19.02
N ALA A 440 14.78 -13.39 -18.11
CA ALA A 440 14.75 -13.67 -16.67
C ALA A 440 13.61 -14.62 -16.26
N VAL A 441 12.44 -14.46 -16.88
CA VAL A 441 11.27 -15.33 -16.66
C VAL A 441 11.53 -16.73 -17.22
N ARG A 442 12.13 -16.82 -18.41
CA ARG A 442 12.55 -18.11 -19.00
C ARG A 442 13.53 -18.86 -18.12
N LEU A 443 14.54 -18.16 -17.60
CA LEU A 443 15.57 -18.75 -16.74
C LEU A 443 15.00 -19.20 -15.40
N ALA A 444 14.12 -18.41 -14.77
CA ALA A 444 13.45 -18.81 -13.53
C ALA A 444 12.53 -20.03 -13.73
N SER A 445 11.82 -20.08 -14.86
CA SER A 445 10.97 -21.23 -15.23
C SER A 445 11.80 -22.50 -15.43
N ALA A 446 12.90 -22.41 -16.20
CA ALA A 446 13.83 -23.51 -16.42
C ALA A 446 14.48 -24.00 -15.11
N ALA A 447 14.85 -23.08 -14.21
CA ALA A 447 15.43 -23.42 -12.92
C ALA A 447 14.42 -24.10 -11.98
N CYS A 448 13.15 -23.70 -12.03
CA CYS A 448 12.07 -24.36 -11.29
C CYS A 448 11.82 -25.77 -11.84
N LEU A 449 11.79 -25.94 -13.17
CA LEU A 449 11.63 -27.25 -13.81
C LEU A 449 12.79 -28.20 -13.47
N LYS A 450 14.03 -27.69 -13.46
CA LYS A 450 15.19 -28.45 -12.96
C LYS A 450 14.99 -28.90 -11.52
N GLN A 451 14.49 -28.02 -10.65
CA GLN A 451 14.27 -28.37 -9.25
C GLN A 451 13.21 -29.46 -9.09
N LEU A 452 12.13 -29.41 -9.87
CA LEU A 452 11.13 -30.49 -9.92
C LEU A 452 11.76 -31.81 -10.33
N ALA A 453 12.64 -31.82 -11.34
CA ALA A 453 13.34 -33.04 -11.76
C ALA A 453 14.37 -33.57 -10.74
N VAL A 454 14.82 -32.73 -9.81
CA VAL A 454 15.66 -33.16 -8.68
C VAL A 454 14.79 -33.81 -7.60
N SER A 455 13.66 -33.19 -7.25
CA SER A 455 12.73 -33.72 -6.24
C SER A 455 11.89 -34.91 -6.72
N MET A 456 11.64 -35.01 -8.03
CA MET A 456 10.90 -36.10 -8.69
C MET A 456 11.74 -36.67 -9.84
N PRO A 457 12.74 -37.52 -9.55
CA PRO A 457 13.65 -38.03 -10.58
C PRO A 457 12.97 -38.97 -11.59
N LEU A 458 11.88 -39.65 -11.20
CA LEU A 458 11.16 -40.60 -12.05
C LEU A 458 10.46 -39.91 -13.24
N ASP A 459 9.93 -38.71 -13.03
CA ASP A 459 9.20 -37.95 -14.08
C ASP A 459 10.13 -37.15 -15.00
N ARG A 460 11.44 -37.20 -14.75
CA ARG A 460 12.41 -36.40 -15.49
C ARG A 460 12.40 -36.67 -16.99
N LEU A 461 12.33 -37.94 -17.40
CA LEU A 461 12.28 -38.30 -18.81
C LEU A 461 11.00 -37.73 -19.46
N THR A 462 9.88 -37.79 -18.74
CA THR A 462 8.62 -37.19 -19.18
C THR A 462 8.73 -35.68 -19.35
N PHE A 463 9.49 -34.99 -18.48
CA PHE A 463 9.76 -33.56 -18.64
C PHE A 463 10.64 -33.27 -19.87
N ILE A 464 11.68 -34.09 -20.11
CA ILE A 464 12.56 -33.97 -21.29
C ILE A 464 11.77 -34.18 -22.57
N ASP A 465 10.99 -35.27 -22.66
CA ASP A 465 10.19 -35.58 -23.85
C ASP A 465 9.18 -34.46 -24.14
N ARG A 466 8.54 -33.91 -23.09
CA ARG A 466 7.63 -32.76 -23.23
C ARG A 466 8.35 -31.49 -23.70
N CYS A 467 9.55 -31.21 -23.18
CA CYS A 467 10.39 -30.10 -23.65
C CYS A 467 10.77 -30.26 -25.13
N ILE A 468 11.16 -31.46 -25.57
CA ILE A 468 11.53 -31.74 -26.96
C ILE A 468 10.33 -31.55 -27.88
N ASN A 469 9.18 -32.13 -27.52
CA ASN A 469 7.96 -32.01 -28.32
C ASN A 469 7.52 -30.54 -28.47
N LEU A 470 7.54 -29.76 -27.39
CA LEU A 470 7.21 -28.34 -27.44
C LEU A 470 8.25 -27.52 -28.21
N LEU A 471 9.54 -27.84 -28.10
CA LEU A 471 10.58 -27.20 -28.90
C LEU A 471 10.39 -27.45 -30.41
N GLN A 472 9.98 -28.66 -30.80
CA GLN A 472 9.66 -28.98 -32.19
C GLN A 472 8.47 -28.17 -32.72
N ILE A 473 7.45 -27.97 -31.88
CA ILE A 473 6.29 -27.14 -32.20
C ILE A 473 6.71 -25.66 -32.36
N HIS A 474 7.56 -25.15 -31.46
CA HIS A 474 7.99 -23.75 -31.42
C HIS A 474 9.32 -23.45 -32.14
N ARG A 475 9.68 -24.26 -33.14
CA ARG A 475 10.95 -24.14 -33.89
C ARG A 475 11.18 -22.81 -34.63
N SER A 476 10.15 -21.97 -34.76
CA SER A 476 10.21 -20.66 -35.41
C SER A 476 10.31 -19.50 -34.43
N ASP A 477 10.15 -19.73 -33.13
CA ASP A 477 10.20 -18.70 -32.09
C ASP A 477 11.55 -18.73 -31.37
N ALA A 478 12.35 -17.68 -31.57
CA ALA A 478 13.69 -17.57 -31.00
C ALA A 478 13.68 -17.53 -29.46
N ASP A 479 12.67 -16.91 -28.84
CA ASP A 479 12.57 -16.82 -27.39
C ASP A 479 12.18 -18.17 -26.78
N ALA A 480 11.23 -18.87 -27.40
CA ALA A 480 10.86 -20.22 -27.02
C ALA A 480 12.05 -21.19 -27.20
N ILE A 481 12.74 -21.16 -28.33
CA ILE A 481 13.95 -21.98 -28.56
C ILE A 481 14.96 -21.76 -27.44
N HIS A 482 15.22 -20.50 -27.10
CA HIS A 482 16.15 -20.16 -26.03
C HIS A 482 15.71 -20.71 -24.67
N GLY A 483 14.44 -20.53 -24.29
CA GLY A 483 13.92 -21.03 -23.02
C GLY A 483 13.88 -22.55 -22.92
N PHE A 484 13.37 -23.25 -23.94
CA PHE A 484 13.35 -24.71 -23.98
C PHE A 484 14.76 -25.30 -24.02
N SER A 485 15.71 -24.67 -24.70
CA SER A 485 17.12 -25.10 -24.68
C SER A 485 17.74 -24.97 -23.28
N MET A 486 17.46 -23.87 -22.56
CA MET A 486 17.86 -23.71 -21.17
C MET A 486 17.24 -24.77 -20.27
N ALA A 487 15.95 -25.08 -20.46
CA ALA A 487 15.24 -26.10 -19.70
C ALA A 487 15.84 -27.50 -19.91
N LEU A 488 16.12 -27.88 -21.17
CA LEU A 488 16.77 -29.15 -21.50
C LEU A 488 18.17 -29.25 -20.88
N ALA A 489 18.99 -28.20 -21.00
CA ALA A 489 20.29 -28.14 -20.35
C ALA A 489 20.18 -28.27 -18.82
N ALA A 490 19.18 -27.61 -18.21
CA ALA A 490 18.95 -27.67 -16.77
C ALA A 490 18.47 -29.06 -16.30
N LEU A 491 17.60 -29.73 -17.06
CA LEU A 491 17.12 -31.09 -16.80
C LEU A 491 18.23 -32.12 -16.93
N VAL A 492 19.07 -32.00 -17.96
CA VAL A 492 20.23 -32.88 -18.17
C VAL A 492 21.26 -32.69 -17.06
N THR A 493 21.59 -31.45 -16.70
CA THR A 493 22.56 -31.19 -15.61
C THR A 493 22.05 -31.60 -14.22
N GLY A 494 20.73 -31.71 -14.02
CA GLY A 494 20.14 -32.28 -12.81
C GLY A 494 20.46 -33.76 -12.58
N SER A 495 21.00 -34.48 -13.57
CA SER A 495 21.41 -35.92 -13.46
C SER A 495 22.63 -36.14 -12.58
N ASN A 496 23.48 -35.15 -12.45
CA ASN A 496 24.68 -35.26 -11.63
C ASN A 496 24.41 -35.11 -10.12
N TYR A 497 23.17 -34.76 -9.72
CA TYR A 497 22.80 -34.50 -8.32
C TYR A 497 21.91 -35.59 -7.70
N SER A 498 21.32 -36.48 -8.50
CA SER A 498 20.55 -37.62 -7.99
C SER A 498 21.48 -38.81 -7.79
N SER A 499 21.65 -39.28 -6.54
CA SER A 499 22.47 -40.44 -6.17
C SER A 499 22.03 -41.77 -6.81
N TYR A 500 20.93 -41.76 -7.56
CA TYR A 500 20.53 -42.86 -8.44
C TYR A 500 21.09 -42.59 -9.83
N GLU A 501 22.22 -43.23 -10.12
CA GLU A 501 22.75 -43.38 -11.47
C GLU A 501 21.63 -43.87 -12.40
N LEU A 502 21.21 -43.04 -13.35
CA LEU A 502 20.42 -43.51 -14.49
C LEU A 502 21.32 -44.45 -15.31
N PRO A 503 20.86 -45.65 -15.72
CA PRO A 503 21.64 -46.56 -16.54
C PRO A 503 22.14 -45.87 -17.82
N ILE A 504 23.44 -45.99 -18.09
CA ILE A 504 24.19 -45.35 -19.19
C ILE A 504 23.82 -45.95 -20.57
N LEU A 505 22.54 -46.06 -20.91
CA LEU A 505 22.10 -46.72 -22.15
C LEU A 505 21.28 -45.87 -23.14
N LYS A 506 21.04 -44.59 -22.87
CA LYS A 506 20.40 -43.69 -23.87
C LYS A 506 21.22 -42.46 -24.30
N TYR A 507 22.48 -42.34 -23.90
CA TYR A 507 23.35 -41.22 -24.32
C TYR A 507 23.98 -41.39 -25.73
N LYS A 508 23.62 -42.43 -26.49
CA LYS A 508 24.23 -42.69 -27.81
C LYS A 508 23.50 -42.11 -29.02
N GLU A 509 22.33 -41.47 -28.88
CA GLU A 509 21.53 -41.06 -30.05
C GLU A 509 21.42 -39.56 -30.32
N VAL A 510 22.16 -38.69 -29.62
CA VAL A 510 22.23 -37.27 -29.99
C VAL A 510 23.67 -36.84 -30.22
N ARG A 511 24.24 -37.37 -31.30
CA ARG A 511 25.25 -36.68 -32.10
C ARG A 511 24.71 -36.64 -33.52
N PHE A 512 24.12 -35.51 -33.91
CA PHE A 512 24.32 -34.83 -35.20
C PHE A 512 23.95 -33.37 -35.03
#